data_AF-A0A4U8UKF1-F1
#
_entry.id   AF-A0A4U8UKF1-F1
#
_cell.length_a   1.000
_cell.length_b   1.000
_cell.length_c   1.000
_cell.angle_alpha   90.00
_cell.angle_beta   90.00
_cell.angle_gamma   90.00
#
_symmetry.space_group_name_H-M   'P 1'
#
loop_
_entity.id
_entity.type
_entity.pdbx_description
1 polymer ?
#
loop_
_entity_poly.entity_id
_entity_poly.type
_entity_poly.pdbx_seq_one_letter_code
_entity_poly.pdbx_strand_id
1 'polypeptide(L)'
;MPFIYGYDWAFANSEYISYAYGGVGEIMGHELFHSFGIDHIHAGGVEDVFESPTYEKAKKCYADHYAGFEMSPGNGPKYNMKDNEGFADVQATRTLVRIVTKLAGGNSTEEGTEMRKEVRRNLITLFLAYADGACQGYEREAWDPMLEHFVMTKVPHPRNKIRNTAVMRQLPEFTQVFECKKGQPNFLSDEVCEAFPKKAVTGKNTFKWPF
;
A
#
# COMPACT_ATOMS: atom_id res chain seq x y z
N MET A 1 -1.96 6.22 -28.61
CA MET A 1 -2.34 6.21 -27.19
C MET A 1 -3.12 4.93 -26.96
N PRO A 2 -2.74 4.06 -26.01
CA PRO A 2 -3.53 2.88 -25.71
C PRO A 2 -4.85 3.30 -25.07
N PHE A 3 -5.94 2.70 -25.55
CA PHE A 3 -7.31 2.93 -25.05
C PHE A 3 -7.62 1.87 -23.99
N ILE A 4 -8.14 2.30 -22.83
CA ILE A 4 -8.85 1.39 -21.92
C ILE A 4 -10.34 1.59 -22.22
N TYR A 5 -11.01 0.54 -22.70
CA TYR A 5 -12.44 0.58 -23.02
C TYR A 5 -13.24 0.81 -21.72
N GLY A 6 -14.19 1.77 -21.75
CA GLY A 6 -15.02 2.15 -20.60
C GLY A 6 -14.55 3.38 -19.81
N TYR A 7 -13.49 4.07 -20.28
CA TYR A 7 -12.93 5.25 -19.62
C TYR A 7 -13.41 6.54 -20.31
N ASP A 8 -14.21 7.37 -19.62
CA ASP A 8 -14.69 8.66 -20.13
C ASP A 8 -13.49 9.64 -20.25
N TRP A 9 -13.46 10.46 -21.31
CA TRP A 9 -12.43 11.48 -21.56
C TRP A 9 -12.38 12.53 -20.44
N ALA A 10 -13.46 12.67 -19.66
CA ALA A 10 -13.48 13.46 -18.42
C ALA A 10 -12.37 13.04 -17.44
N PHE A 11 -11.98 11.75 -17.42
CA PHE A 11 -10.90 11.24 -16.57
C PHE A 11 -9.51 11.26 -17.23
N ALA A 12 -9.43 11.58 -18.53
CA ALA A 12 -8.17 11.88 -19.21
C ALA A 12 -7.71 13.34 -18.96
N ASN A 13 -8.56 14.16 -18.32
CA ASN A 13 -8.16 15.44 -17.79
C ASN A 13 -7.12 15.24 -16.66
N SER A 14 -6.04 16.00 -16.67
CA SER A 14 -4.96 15.94 -15.67
C SER A 14 -5.46 16.14 -14.25
N GLU A 15 -6.61 16.79 -14.07
CA GLU A 15 -7.25 16.99 -12.76
C GLU A 15 -7.74 15.69 -12.11
N TYR A 16 -8.14 14.68 -12.90
CA TYR A 16 -8.70 13.42 -12.40
C TYR A 16 -7.79 12.21 -12.60
N ILE A 17 -6.62 12.39 -13.22
CA ILE A 17 -5.70 11.29 -13.50
C ILE A 17 -5.24 10.56 -12.23
N SER A 18 -5.14 11.27 -11.10
CA SER A 18 -4.78 10.66 -9.81
C SER A 18 -5.86 9.70 -9.29
N TYR A 19 -7.13 9.95 -9.64
CA TYR A 19 -8.23 9.02 -9.33
C TYR A 19 -8.09 7.73 -10.13
N ALA A 20 -7.71 7.84 -11.41
CA ALA A 20 -7.38 6.69 -12.27
C ALA A 20 -6.32 5.80 -11.62
N TYR A 21 -5.24 6.43 -11.16
CA TYR A 21 -4.14 5.74 -10.52
C TYR A 21 -4.56 5.06 -9.22
N GLY A 22 -5.45 5.67 -8.44
CA GLY A 22 -5.93 5.11 -7.18
C GLY A 22 -6.94 3.98 -7.35
N GLY A 23 -7.70 3.98 -8.44
CA GLY A 23 -8.60 2.88 -8.81
C GLY A 23 -7.91 1.82 -9.66
N VAL A 24 -8.01 1.94 -10.99
CA VAL A 24 -7.48 0.92 -11.92
C VAL A 24 -5.96 0.80 -11.87
N GLY A 25 -5.24 1.90 -11.61
CA GLY A 25 -3.78 1.86 -11.48
C GLY A 25 -3.31 1.01 -10.32
N GLU A 26 -4.09 0.96 -9.24
CA GLU A 26 -3.81 0.11 -8.09
C GLU A 26 -4.00 -1.36 -8.42
N ILE A 27 -5.11 -1.72 -9.06
CA ILE A 27 -5.34 -3.08 -9.54
C ILE A 27 -4.20 -3.52 -10.46
N MET A 28 -3.84 -2.70 -11.45
CA MET A 28 -2.72 -3.01 -12.34
C MET A 28 -1.39 -3.18 -11.61
N GLY A 29 -1.12 -2.33 -10.62
CA GLY A 29 0.07 -2.43 -9.78
C GLY A 29 0.06 -3.69 -8.92
N HIS A 30 -1.08 -4.01 -8.31
CA HIS A 30 -1.28 -5.18 -7.46
C HIS A 30 -0.96 -6.46 -8.24
N GLU A 31 -1.57 -6.63 -9.41
CA GLU A 31 -1.33 -7.79 -10.28
C GLU A 31 0.13 -7.87 -10.75
N LEU A 32 0.77 -6.73 -11.02
CA LEU A 32 2.20 -6.71 -11.34
C LEU A 32 3.04 -7.19 -10.15
N PHE A 33 2.73 -6.77 -8.94
CA PHE A 33 3.49 -7.12 -7.74
C PHE A 33 3.27 -8.55 -7.25
N HIS A 34 2.23 -9.25 -7.70
CA HIS A 34 2.17 -10.72 -7.56
C HIS A 34 3.37 -11.42 -8.20
N SER A 35 3.96 -10.86 -9.26
CA SER A 35 5.17 -11.42 -9.87
C SER A 35 6.41 -11.30 -8.97
N PHE A 36 6.36 -10.51 -7.92
CA PHE A 36 7.49 -10.20 -7.02
C PHE A 36 7.20 -10.50 -5.55
N GLY A 37 6.19 -11.34 -5.28
CA GLY A 37 5.64 -11.65 -3.97
C GLY A 37 6.66 -12.14 -2.95
N ILE A 38 6.38 -11.92 -1.66
CA ILE A 38 7.29 -12.18 -0.52
C ILE A 38 7.62 -13.65 -0.27
N ASP A 39 6.91 -14.57 -0.91
CA ASP A 39 7.11 -16.01 -0.82
C ASP A 39 7.52 -16.63 -2.17
N HIS A 40 7.31 -15.94 -3.28
CA HIS A 40 7.71 -16.38 -4.62
C HIS A 40 7.90 -15.20 -5.59
N ILE A 41 8.94 -15.27 -6.42
CA ILE A 41 9.18 -14.32 -7.52
C ILE A 41 9.07 -15.12 -8.82
N HIS A 42 8.22 -14.65 -9.75
CA HIS A 42 7.97 -15.29 -11.04
C HIS A 42 9.04 -14.93 -12.09
N ALA A 43 10.31 -15.10 -11.73
CA ALA A 43 11.46 -14.94 -12.62
C ALA A 43 12.51 -16.01 -12.29
N GLY A 44 13.22 -16.50 -13.29
CA GLY A 44 14.31 -17.46 -13.07
C GLY A 44 15.61 -16.75 -12.66
N GLY A 45 16.41 -17.39 -11.81
CA GLY A 45 17.75 -16.92 -11.44
C GLY A 45 17.76 -15.79 -10.42
N VAL A 46 16.72 -15.72 -9.58
CA VAL A 46 16.55 -14.74 -8.50
C VAL A 46 16.18 -15.41 -7.17
N GLU A 47 16.37 -16.72 -7.07
CA GLU A 47 16.05 -17.51 -5.88
C GLU A 47 16.87 -17.07 -4.67
N ASP A 48 18.08 -16.56 -4.90
CA ASP A 48 18.99 -16.01 -3.89
C ASP A 48 18.46 -14.72 -3.23
N VAL A 49 17.50 -14.03 -3.85
CA VAL A 49 16.84 -12.86 -3.25
C VAL A 49 16.18 -13.23 -1.93
N PHE A 50 15.60 -14.42 -1.82
CA PHE A 50 14.96 -14.90 -0.58
C PHE A 50 15.98 -15.16 0.54
N GLU A 51 17.24 -15.42 0.20
CA GLU A 51 18.32 -15.59 1.19
C GLU A 51 18.82 -14.24 1.74
N SER A 52 18.40 -13.13 1.12
CA SER A 52 18.77 -11.79 1.57
C SER A 52 18.17 -11.49 2.94
N PRO A 53 18.97 -11.04 3.93
CA PRO A 53 18.46 -10.63 5.24
C PRO A 53 17.40 -9.53 5.15
N THR A 54 17.48 -8.67 4.13
CA THR A 54 16.49 -7.62 3.89
C THR A 54 15.14 -8.22 3.52
N TYR A 55 15.14 -9.22 2.65
CA TYR A 55 13.92 -9.85 2.15
C TYR A 55 13.25 -10.69 3.23
N GLU A 56 14.04 -11.47 3.98
CA GLU A 56 13.56 -12.21 5.16
C GLU A 56 12.96 -11.27 6.23
N LYS A 57 13.61 -10.13 6.48
CA LYS A 57 13.04 -9.11 7.37
C LYS A 57 11.72 -8.57 6.84
N ALA A 58 11.63 -8.27 5.54
CA ALA A 58 10.40 -7.77 4.94
C ALA A 58 9.26 -8.78 5.05
N LYS A 59 9.52 -10.05 4.72
CA LYS A 59 8.56 -11.15 4.85
C LYS A 59 8.00 -11.25 6.26
N LYS A 60 8.88 -11.23 7.27
CA LYS A 60 8.47 -11.21 8.67
C LYS A 60 7.65 -9.97 9.02
N CYS A 61 8.07 -8.78 8.57
CA CYS A 61 7.34 -7.54 8.82
C CYS A 61 5.92 -7.58 8.26
N TYR A 62 5.74 -8.03 7.02
CA TYR A 62 4.40 -8.15 6.42
C TYR A 62 3.54 -9.13 7.21
N ALA A 63 4.09 -10.29 7.56
CA ALA A 63 3.39 -11.26 8.37
C ALA A 63 2.94 -10.71 9.73
N ASP A 64 3.85 -10.06 10.47
CA ASP A 64 3.55 -9.44 11.76
C ASP A 64 2.51 -8.31 11.62
N HIS A 65 2.68 -7.44 10.61
CA HIS A 65 1.79 -6.32 10.34
C HIS A 65 0.35 -6.79 10.10
N TYR A 66 0.18 -7.79 9.23
CA TYR A 66 -1.16 -8.29 8.91
C TYR A 66 -1.74 -9.17 10.02
N ALA A 67 -0.93 -9.95 10.74
CA ALA A 67 -1.37 -10.74 11.89
C ALA A 67 -1.87 -9.87 13.05
N GLY A 68 -1.39 -8.63 13.17
CA GLY A 68 -1.80 -7.68 14.21
C GLY A 68 -3.21 -7.11 14.05
N PHE A 69 -3.92 -7.39 12.96
CA PHE A 69 -5.31 -6.94 12.78
C PHE A 69 -6.31 -7.93 13.36
N GLU A 70 -7.19 -7.47 14.24
CA GLU A 70 -8.22 -8.30 14.85
C GLU A 70 -9.63 -7.96 14.32
N MET A 71 -10.48 -8.98 14.20
CA MET A 71 -11.92 -8.85 14.02
C MET A 71 -12.63 -8.71 15.37
N SER A 72 -12.19 -9.49 16.35
CA SER A 72 -12.56 -9.42 17.77
C SER A 72 -11.36 -9.86 18.60
N PRO A 73 -11.31 -9.58 19.92
CA PRO A 73 -10.15 -9.91 20.74
C PRO A 73 -9.72 -11.38 20.58
N GLY A 74 -8.48 -11.61 20.14
CA GLY A 74 -7.93 -12.95 19.90
C GLY A 74 -8.41 -13.65 18.61
N ASN A 75 -9.23 -13.00 17.79
CA ASN A 75 -9.70 -13.49 16.50
C ASN A 75 -9.18 -12.57 15.37
N GLY A 76 -8.08 -12.99 14.75
CA GLY A 76 -7.43 -12.30 13.62
C GLY A 76 -7.12 -13.24 12.45
N PRO A 77 -6.49 -12.72 11.38
CA PRO A 77 -5.95 -13.58 10.35
C PRO A 77 -4.83 -14.43 10.93
N LYS A 78 -4.61 -15.60 10.33
CA LYS A 78 -3.43 -16.42 10.69
C LYS A 78 -2.16 -15.70 10.24
N TYR A 79 -1.09 -15.90 11.00
CA TYR A 79 0.25 -15.47 10.61
C TYR A 79 0.59 -15.94 9.19
N ASN A 80 1.20 -15.07 8.38
CA ASN A 80 1.51 -15.27 6.96
C ASN A 80 0.32 -15.52 6.01
N MET A 81 -0.94 -15.34 6.44
CA MET A 81 -2.08 -15.62 5.54
C MET A 81 -2.34 -14.51 4.53
N LYS A 82 -2.00 -13.27 4.90
CA LYS A 82 -2.42 -12.05 4.19
C LYS A 82 -1.24 -11.26 3.63
N ASP A 83 -0.03 -11.72 3.94
CA ASP A 83 1.20 -10.98 3.77
C ASP A 83 1.55 -10.78 2.29
N ASN A 84 1.28 -11.76 1.42
CA ASN A 84 1.59 -11.66 -0.01
C ASN A 84 0.63 -10.75 -0.78
N GLU A 85 -0.67 -10.87 -0.53
CA GLU A 85 -1.70 -9.98 -1.07
C GLU A 85 -1.51 -8.55 -0.56
N GLY A 86 -1.22 -8.43 0.73
CA GLY A 86 -0.90 -7.17 1.37
C GLY A 86 0.40 -6.54 0.88
N PHE A 87 1.40 -7.37 0.57
CA PHE A 87 2.62 -6.92 -0.08
C PHE A 87 2.31 -6.29 -1.44
N ALA A 88 1.50 -6.96 -2.27
CA ALA A 88 1.10 -6.45 -3.57
C ALA A 88 0.39 -5.09 -3.45
N ASP A 89 -0.58 -4.98 -2.54
CA ASP A 89 -1.28 -3.72 -2.25
C ASP A 89 -0.32 -2.57 -1.87
N VAL A 90 0.59 -2.85 -0.92
CA VAL A 90 1.53 -1.85 -0.40
C VAL A 90 2.52 -1.41 -1.48
N GLN A 91 3.10 -2.35 -2.22
CA GLN A 91 4.10 -2.02 -3.24
C GLN A 91 3.48 -1.32 -4.46
N ALA A 92 2.28 -1.73 -4.87
CA ALA A 92 1.49 -1.04 -5.88
C ALA A 92 1.26 0.41 -5.47
N THR A 93 0.74 0.62 -4.26
CA THR A 93 0.41 1.96 -3.77
C THR A 93 1.64 2.83 -3.62
N ARG A 94 2.77 2.31 -3.10
CA ARG A 94 4.05 3.05 -3.05
C ARG A 94 4.52 3.49 -4.43
N THR A 95 4.36 2.63 -5.43
CA THR A 95 4.73 2.95 -6.81
C THR A 95 3.87 4.07 -7.38
N LEU A 96 2.55 4.00 -7.13
CA LEU A 96 1.60 5.02 -7.58
C LEU A 96 1.79 6.36 -6.88
N VAL A 97 2.08 6.37 -5.57
CA VAL A 97 2.45 7.57 -4.82
C VAL A 97 3.64 8.28 -5.47
N ARG A 98 4.67 7.53 -5.89
CA ARG A 98 5.84 8.08 -6.61
C ARG A 98 5.45 8.65 -7.98
N ILE A 99 4.64 7.92 -8.75
CA ILE A 99 4.17 8.35 -10.08
C ILE A 99 3.38 9.66 -9.96
N VAL A 100 2.37 9.67 -9.10
CA VAL A 100 1.47 10.82 -8.91
C VAL A 100 2.21 12.03 -8.36
N THR A 101 3.16 11.83 -7.44
CA THR A 101 4.05 12.89 -6.95
C THR A 101 4.88 13.49 -8.08
N LYS A 102 5.45 12.65 -8.94
CA LYS A 102 6.26 13.10 -10.09
C LYS A 102 5.41 13.83 -11.13
N LEU A 103 4.19 13.36 -11.39
CA LEU A 103 3.25 14.02 -12.32
C LEU A 103 2.84 15.42 -11.83
N ALA A 104 2.73 15.61 -10.52
CA ALA A 104 2.55 16.94 -9.92
C ALA A 104 3.82 17.80 -9.97
N GLY A 105 4.91 17.34 -10.60
CA GLY A 105 6.21 18.02 -10.69
C GLY A 105 7.04 17.93 -9.41
N GLY A 106 6.72 16.99 -8.50
CA GLY A 106 7.37 16.85 -7.21
C GLY A 106 8.48 15.82 -7.23
N ASN A 107 9.28 15.79 -6.16
CA ASN A 107 10.29 14.77 -5.96
C ASN A 107 9.92 13.93 -4.72
N SER A 108 9.76 12.62 -4.89
CA SER A 108 9.38 11.69 -3.81
C SER A 108 10.50 11.46 -2.78
N THR A 109 11.63 12.18 -2.89
CA THR A 109 12.78 12.07 -1.99
C THR A 109 13.05 13.35 -1.18
N GLU A 110 12.25 14.41 -1.34
CA GLU A 110 12.42 15.63 -0.55
C GLU A 110 11.75 15.47 0.83
N GLU A 111 12.51 14.93 1.79
CA GLU A 111 12.14 14.97 3.20
C GLU A 111 12.35 16.37 3.79
N GLY A 112 11.41 16.81 4.64
CA GLY A 112 11.58 18.00 5.47
C GLY A 112 11.11 19.34 4.87
N THR A 113 10.55 19.36 3.65
CA THR A 113 9.87 20.53 3.08
C THR A 113 8.36 20.40 3.18
N GLU A 114 7.65 21.53 3.28
CA GLU A 114 6.19 21.55 3.22
C GLU A 114 5.74 20.93 1.89
N MET A 115 4.91 19.87 1.95
CA MET A 115 4.43 19.19 0.76
C MET A 115 3.70 20.20 -0.12
N ARG A 116 4.19 20.37 -1.36
CA ARG A 116 3.58 21.31 -2.31
C ARG A 116 2.09 21.00 -2.48
N LYS A 117 1.26 22.05 -2.55
CA LYS A 117 -0.21 21.95 -2.60
C LYS A 117 -0.71 21.00 -3.70
N GLU A 118 -0.07 21.02 -4.87
CA GLU A 118 -0.45 20.16 -5.99
C GLU A 118 -0.16 18.67 -5.72
N VAL A 119 1.00 18.36 -5.11
CA VAL A 119 1.34 16.99 -4.68
C VAL A 119 0.33 16.52 -3.65
N ARG A 120 0.04 17.35 -2.64
CA ARG A 120 -0.93 17.01 -1.59
C ARG A 120 -2.31 16.74 -2.18
N ARG A 121 -2.81 17.62 -3.06
CA ARG A 121 -4.11 17.43 -3.74
C ARG A 121 -4.16 16.11 -4.50
N ASN A 122 -3.13 15.82 -5.30
CA ASN A 122 -3.11 14.62 -6.12
C ASN A 122 -3.03 13.34 -5.26
N LEU A 123 -2.27 13.36 -4.16
CA LEU A 123 -2.21 12.25 -3.21
C LEU A 123 -3.54 12.06 -2.46
N ILE A 124 -4.23 13.13 -2.07
CA ILE A 124 -5.59 13.01 -1.51
C ILE A 124 -6.50 12.29 -2.51
N THR A 125 -6.51 12.71 -3.78
CA THR A 125 -7.33 12.08 -4.82
C THR A 125 -6.96 10.60 -5.03
N LEU A 126 -5.66 10.28 -5.04
CA LEU A 126 -5.16 8.90 -5.13
C LEU A 126 -5.69 8.04 -3.98
N PHE A 127 -5.54 8.50 -2.73
CA PHE A 127 -5.95 7.75 -1.55
C PHE A 127 -7.47 7.63 -1.41
N LEU A 128 -8.24 8.64 -1.85
CA LEU A 128 -9.70 8.58 -1.89
C LEU A 128 -10.18 7.54 -2.92
N ALA A 129 -9.60 7.53 -4.13
CA ALA A 129 -9.92 6.53 -5.15
C ALA A 129 -9.58 5.11 -4.70
N TYR A 130 -8.42 4.92 -4.06
CA TYR A 130 -8.04 3.65 -3.44
C TYR A 130 -9.12 3.18 -2.46
N ALA A 131 -9.52 4.07 -1.56
CA ALA A 131 -10.48 3.73 -0.51
C ALA A 131 -11.87 3.40 -1.06
N ASP A 132 -12.30 4.13 -2.10
CA ASP A 132 -13.61 3.95 -2.74
C ASP A 132 -13.79 2.54 -3.32
N GLY A 133 -12.73 1.96 -3.89
CA GLY A 133 -12.76 0.60 -4.43
C GLY A 133 -13.14 -0.49 -3.41
N ALA A 134 -12.87 -0.26 -2.13
CA ALA A 134 -13.20 -1.21 -1.07
C ALA A 134 -14.61 -1.02 -0.46
N CYS A 135 -15.28 0.11 -0.74
CA CYS A 135 -16.54 0.48 -0.08
C CYS A 135 -17.65 -0.57 -0.25
N GLN A 136 -17.88 -1.03 -1.48
CA GLN A 136 -18.92 -2.03 -1.75
C GLN A 136 -18.65 -3.37 -1.05
N GLY A 137 -17.38 -3.77 -0.99
CA GLY A 137 -16.97 -4.98 -0.29
C GLY A 137 -17.11 -4.84 1.23
N TYR A 138 -16.76 -3.67 1.76
CA TYR A 138 -16.93 -3.34 3.18
C TYR A 138 -18.39 -3.43 3.62
N GLU A 139 -19.32 -2.84 2.87
CA GLU A 139 -20.73 -2.91 3.21
C GLU A 139 -21.21 -4.37 3.29
N ARG A 140 -20.89 -5.19 2.28
CA ARG A 140 -21.26 -6.61 2.28
C ARG A 140 -20.70 -7.36 3.49
N GLU A 141 -19.43 -7.16 3.83
CA GLU A 141 -18.81 -7.79 5.01
C GLU A 141 -19.45 -7.32 6.32
N ALA A 142 -19.79 -6.03 6.44
CA ALA A 142 -20.34 -5.46 7.66
C ALA A 142 -21.72 -6.02 8.04
N TRP A 143 -22.50 -6.47 7.05
CA TRP A 143 -23.84 -7.04 7.25
C TRP A 143 -23.86 -8.57 7.34
N ASP A 144 -22.73 -9.25 7.11
CA ASP A 144 -22.64 -10.71 7.13
C ASP A 144 -21.43 -11.18 7.98
N PRO A 145 -21.65 -11.48 9.28
CA PRO A 145 -20.60 -11.94 10.19
C PRO A 145 -19.95 -13.27 9.77
N MET A 146 -20.68 -14.13 9.05
CA MET A 146 -20.12 -15.39 8.54
C MET A 146 -19.13 -15.10 7.41
N LEU A 147 -19.51 -14.22 6.49
CA LEU A 147 -18.61 -13.74 5.45
C LEU A 147 -17.40 -13.01 6.04
N GLU A 148 -17.61 -12.14 7.05
CA GLU A 148 -16.52 -11.45 7.74
C GLU A 148 -15.51 -12.45 8.32
N HIS A 149 -15.99 -13.46 9.06
CA HIS A 149 -15.13 -14.50 9.63
C HIS A 149 -14.42 -15.33 8.56
N PHE A 150 -15.13 -15.70 7.48
CA PHE A 150 -14.57 -16.46 6.38
C PHE A 150 -13.46 -15.69 5.66
N VAL A 151 -13.72 -14.43 5.28
CA VAL A 151 -12.72 -13.57 4.62
C VAL A 151 -11.52 -13.36 5.53
N MET A 152 -11.74 -13.12 6.82
CA MET A 152 -10.64 -12.90 7.77
C MET A 152 -9.73 -14.12 7.93
N THR A 153 -10.30 -15.34 7.95
CA THR A 153 -9.57 -16.54 8.38
C THR A 153 -9.26 -17.56 7.28
N LYS A 154 -9.84 -17.42 6.08
CA LYS A 154 -9.73 -18.42 5.00
C LYS A 154 -9.31 -17.84 3.65
N VAL A 155 -9.64 -16.58 3.36
CA VAL A 155 -9.28 -15.92 2.10
C VAL A 155 -7.85 -15.37 2.22
N PRO A 156 -7.01 -15.36 1.17
CA PRO A 156 -5.67 -14.77 1.26
C PRO A 156 -5.72 -13.23 1.31
N HIS A 157 -6.66 -12.61 0.59
CA HIS A 157 -6.78 -11.16 0.60
C HIS A 157 -7.18 -10.61 1.99
N PRO A 158 -6.63 -9.46 2.42
CA PRO A 158 -7.16 -8.73 3.57
C PRO A 158 -8.63 -8.35 3.32
N ARG A 159 -9.46 -8.43 4.36
CA ARG A 159 -10.87 -8.02 4.26
C ARG A 159 -10.97 -6.52 3.94
N ASN A 160 -12.04 -6.09 3.30
CA ASN A 160 -12.17 -4.72 2.77
C ASN A 160 -12.00 -3.65 3.86
N LYS A 161 -12.55 -3.88 5.07
CA LYS A 161 -12.38 -2.94 6.21
C LYS A 161 -10.92 -2.73 6.61
N ILE A 162 -10.08 -3.75 6.49
CA ILE A 162 -8.69 -3.74 6.96
C ILE A 162 -7.75 -3.35 5.84
N ARG A 163 -8.02 -3.77 4.60
CA ARG A 163 -7.12 -3.62 3.44
C ARG A 163 -6.58 -2.20 3.31
N ASN A 164 -7.48 -1.21 3.31
CA ASN A 164 -7.12 0.20 3.22
C ASN A 164 -6.22 0.63 4.38
N THR A 165 -6.64 0.43 5.62
CA THR A 165 -5.86 0.81 6.81
C THR A 165 -4.51 0.11 6.84
N ALA A 166 -4.44 -1.16 6.49
CA ALA A 166 -3.20 -1.91 6.46
C ALA A 166 -2.19 -1.30 5.47
N VAL A 167 -2.65 -0.84 4.31
CA VAL A 167 -1.80 -0.14 3.34
C VAL A 167 -1.42 1.25 3.84
N MET A 168 -2.37 2.05 4.32
CA MET A 168 -2.10 3.44 4.74
C MET A 168 -1.10 3.53 5.90
N ARG A 169 -1.14 2.55 6.81
CA ARG A 169 -0.16 2.44 7.91
C ARG A 169 1.26 2.08 7.45
N GLN A 170 1.44 1.75 6.17
CA GLN A 170 2.74 1.44 5.55
C GLN A 170 3.25 2.56 4.62
N LEU A 171 2.57 3.72 4.62
CA LEU A 171 2.84 4.86 3.75
C LEU A 171 3.05 6.14 4.56
N PRO A 172 4.29 6.64 4.72
CA PRO A 172 4.53 7.91 5.42
C PRO A 172 3.81 9.09 4.75
N GLU A 173 3.67 9.05 3.42
CA GLU A 173 2.97 10.08 2.65
C GLU A 173 1.50 10.21 3.05
N PHE A 174 0.83 9.10 3.41
CA PHE A 174 -0.55 9.15 3.91
C PHE A 174 -0.62 9.89 5.25
N THR A 175 0.27 9.55 6.18
CA THR A 175 0.35 10.23 7.49
C THR A 175 0.63 11.72 7.32
N GLN A 176 1.47 12.11 6.36
CA GLN A 176 1.76 13.51 6.08
C GLN A 176 0.57 14.24 5.46
N VAL A 177 -0.11 13.63 4.48
CA VAL A 177 -1.25 14.23 3.76
C VAL A 177 -2.47 14.42 4.66
N PHE A 178 -2.74 13.47 5.54
CA PHE A 178 -3.87 13.52 6.48
C PHE A 178 -3.49 13.97 7.89
N GLU A 179 -2.22 14.34 8.07
CA GLU A 179 -1.66 14.86 9.34
C GLU A 179 -1.94 13.94 10.54
N CYS A 180 -1.92 12.63 10.29
CA CYS A 180 -2.20 11.63 11.31
C CYS A 180 -1.22 11.78 12.48
N LYS A 181 -1.73 11.58 13.70
CA LYS A 181 -0.95 11.68 14.94
C LYS A 181 -0.72 10.30 15.53
N LYS A 182 0.41 10.13 16.24
CA LYS A 182 0.74 8.88 16.93
C LYS A 182 -0.41 8.45 17.83
N GLY A 183 -0.80 7.18 17.74
CA GLY A 183 -1.95 6.61 18.44
C GLY A 183 -3.27 6.66 17.66
N GLN A 184 -3.36 7.41 16.56
CA GLN A 184 -4.52 7.34 15.67
C GLN A 184 -4.47 6.05 14.81
N PRO A 185 -5.62 5.47 14.44
CA PRO A 185 -5.66 4.17 13.74
C PRO A 185 -4.86 4.07 12.44
N ASN A 186 -4.81 5.15 11.65
CA ASN A 186 -4.10 5.20 10.37
C ASN A 186 -2.74 5.92 10.46
N PHE A 187 -2.22 6.17 11.66
CA PHE A 187 -0.85 6.65 11.81
C PHE A 187 0.13 5.60 11.31
N LEU A 188 1.23 6.06 10.71
CA LEU A 188 2.34 5.24 10.24
C LEU A 188 2.73 4.19 11.31
N SER A 189 2.83 2.93 10.90
CA SER A 189 3.33 1.87 11.77
C SER A 189 4.75 2.17 12.22
N ASP A 190 5.08 1.80 13.47
CA ASP A 190 6.45 1.94 14.00
C ASP A 190 7.45 1.14 13.15
N GLU A 191 7.02 0.03 12.54
CA GLU A 191 7.79 -0.70 11.54
C GLU A 191 7.11 -0.62 10.17
N VAL A 192 7.83 -0.04 9.20
CA VAL A 192 7.44 0.04 7.80
C VAL A 192 8.14 -1.09 7.04
N CYS A 193 7.37 -1.98 6.43
CA CYS A 193 7.88 -3.17 5.75
C CYS A 193 8.50 -2.79 4.40
N GLU A 194 9.73 -3.21 4.12
CA GLU A 194 10.46 -2.85 2.90
C GLU A 194 11.19 -4.05 2.30
N ALA A 195 10.61 -4.66 1.26
CA ALA A 195 11.25 -5.76 0.52
C ALA A 195 12.28 -5.26 -0.51
N PHE A 196 12.07 -4.05 -1.03
CA PHE A 196 12.94 -3.40 -2.02
C PHE A 196 13.56 -2.16 -1.39
N PRO A 197 14.66 -2.29 -0.64
CA PRO A 197 15.27 -1.15 0.01
C PRO A 197 15.65 -0.10 -1.03
N LYS A 198 15.37 1.17 -0.75
CA LYS A 198 15.90 2.28 -1.56
C LYS A 198 17.41 2.09 -1.63
N LYS A 199 17.98 2.09 -2.85
CA LYS A 199 19.43 1.98 -3.08
C LYS A 199 20.10 2.93 -2.09
N ALA A 200 20.93 2.40 -1.18
CA ALA A 200 21.72 3.24 -0.30
C ALA A 200 22.48 4.20 -1.20
N VAL A 201 22.15 5.49 -1.15
CA VAL A 201 22.95 6.51 -1.82
C VAL A 201 24.29 6.42 -1.12
N THR A 202 25.26 5.81 -1.77
CA THR A 202 26.61 5.60 -1.24
C THR A 202 27.24 6.96 -1.00
N GLY A 203 27.07 7.46 0.23
CA GLY A 203 27.54 8.76 0.65
C GLY A 203 27.00 9.02 2.05
N LYS A 204 27.83 8.70 3.06
CA LYS A 204 27.71 9.06 4.48
C LYS A 204 26.58 10.05 4.78
N ASN A 205 25.39 9.54 5.08
CA ASN A 205 24.40 10.23 5.89
C ASN A 205 23.56 9.14 6.56
N THR A 206 23.93 8.84 7.80
CA THR A 206 23.10 8.08 8.72
C THR A 206 21.81 8.86 8.92
N PHE A 207 20.77 8.47 8.19
CA PHE A 207 19.44 9.02 8.35
C PHE A 207 18.87 8.53 9.69
N LYS A 208 18.91 9.42 10.68
CA LYS A 208 18.16 9.27 11.92
C LYS A 208 16.72 9.66 11.61
N TRP A 209 15.80 8.76 11.90
CA TRP A 209 14.40 9.13 12.10
C TRP A 209 14.32 10.08 13.30
N PRO A 210 13.81 11.32 13.17
CA PRO A 210 13.32 12.04 14.32
C PRO A 210 11.91 11.50 14.63
N PHE A 211 11.65 11.35 15.94
CA PHE A 211 10.42 10.93 16.62
C PHE A 211 10.30 9.44 16.96
#